data_AF-A0A096B4W8-F1
#
_entry.id   AF-A0A096B4W8-F1
#
_cell.length_a   1.000
_cell.length_b   1.000
_cell.length_c   1.000
_cell.angle_alpha   90.00
_cell.angle_beta   90.00
_cell.angle_gamma   90.00
#
_symmetry.space_group_name_H-M   'P 1'
#
loop_
_entity.id
_entity.type
_entity.pdbx_description
1 polymer ?
#
loop_
_entity_poly.entity_id
_entity_poly.type
_entity_poly.pdbx_seq_one_letter_code
_entity_poly.pdbx_strand_id
1 'polypeptide(L)'
;MRISFYTIDDLRLGHDPKGVTGWRLSQFLSWRDALEHYYSLPNDRVKEFGLSNGVQVLQLVRCLPLFPTDRTGYDVLLTDSIVQPLWRNETQALEVAQAAAELLDVRYCLDGGQIIPAPKPLSERCKTSCEQNIAPVIKQIYAAGVGWLMPEDLRRRYRNAGRTYHYPLVLKYLVDTVTQDGGSRTQEITPWAYKRLEWRAKQGACQNTI
;
A
#
# COMPACT_ATOMS: atom_id res chain seq x y z
N MET A 1 15.75 -19.73 -4.84
CA MET A 1 15.76 -18.48 -5.64
C MET A 1 16.79 -17.55 -5.03
N ARG A 2 17.57 -16.82 -5.85
CA ARG A 2 18.50 -15.82 -5.31
C ARG A 2 17.81 -14.47 -5.32
N ILE A 3 17.54 -13.94 -4.13
CA ILE A 3 16.97 -12.60 -3.99
C ILE A 3 18.07 -11.57 -4.22
N SER A 4 17.74 -10.54 -5.01
CA SER A 4 18.51 -9.31 -5.15
C SER A 4 17.61 -8.13 -4.81
N PHE A 5 18.23 -6.99 -4.51
CA PHE A 5 17.54 -5.76 -4.15
C PHE A 5 17.76 -4.73 -5.23
N TYR A 6 16.81 -3.81 -5.38
CA TYR A 6 16.95 -2.74 -6.35
C TYR A 6 16.40 -1.43 -5.81
N THR A 7 16.88 -0.35 -6.40
CA THR A 7 16.27 0.96 -6.28
C THR A 7 16.03 1.56 -7.65
N ILE A 8 15.00 2.40 -7.75
CA ILE A 8 14.74 3.24 -8.91
C ILE A 8 14.80 4.71 -8.46
N ASP A 9 15.44 5.56 -9.25
CA ASP A 9 15.66 6.98 -8.92
C ASP A 9 14.42 7.85 -9.07
N ASP A 10 13.70 7.78 -10.19
CA ASP A 10 12.45 8.52 -10.40
C ASP A 10 11.55 7.86 -11.45
N LEU A 11 10.55 7.12 -10.99
CA LEU A 11 9.61 6.40 -11.85
C LEU A 11 8.87 7.29 -12.86
N ARG A 12 8.76 8.60 -12.61
CA ARG A 12 8.11 9.56 -13.52
C ARG A 12 8.83 9.71 -14.86
N LEU A 13 10.11 9.39 -14.92
CA LEU A 13 10.92 9.47 -16.14
C LEU A 13 10.53 8.42 -17.19
N GLY A 14 9.78 7.38 -16.79
CA GLY A 14 9.42 6.27 -17.66
C GLY A 14 10.62 5.37 -17.98
N HIS A 15 10.33 4.22 -18.59
CA HIS A 15 11.37 3.26 -18.95
C HIS A 15 12.02 3.66 -20.28
N ASP A 16 13.33 3.88 -20.27
CA ASP A 16 14.14 4.10 -21.47
C ASP A 16 15.23 3.01 -21.55
N PRO A 17 15.12 2.05 -22.49
CA PRO A 17 16.12 0.99 -22.64
C PRO A 17 17.50 1.51 -23.05
N LYS A 18 17.60 2.75 -23.54
CA LYS A 18 18.88 3.39 -23.89
C LYS A 18 19.52 4.09 -22.68
N GLY A 19 18.80 4.27 -21.58
CA GLY A 19 19.30 4.85 -20.33
C GLY A 19 19.64 6.35 -20.40
N VAL A 20 19.12 7.08 -21.40
CA VAL A 20 19.44 8.50 -21.62
C VAL A 20 18.45 9.40 -20.90
N THR A 21 17.16 9.08 -20.94
CA THR A 21 16.08 9.94 -20.39
C THR A 21 15.15 9.24 -19.41
N GLY A 22 15.27 7.91 -19.28
CA GLY A 22 14.42 7.12 -18.38
C GLY A 22 14.98 7.01 -16.97
N TRP A 23 14.22 6.34 -16.11
CA TRP A 23 14.67 6.03 -14.77
C TRP A 23 15.87 5.09 -14.76
N ARG A 24 16.68 5.18 -13.72
CA ARG A 24 17.85 4.34 -13.49
C ARG A 24 17.53 3.31 -12.42
N LEU A 25 17.87 2.06 -12.70
CA LEU A 25 17.76 0.97 -11.75
C LEU A 25 19.14 0.55 -11.29
N SER A 26 19.36 0.63 -9.98
CA SER A 26 20.59 0.14 -9.32
C SER A 26 20.27 -1.18 -8.63
N GLN A 27 21.08 -2.22 -8.85
CA GLN A 27 20.92 -3.54 -8.23
C GLN A 27 21.95 -3.79 -7.14
N PHE A 28 21.55 -4.51 -6.10
CA PHE A 28 22.36 -4.81 -4.93
C PHE A 28 22.15 -6.25 -4.47
N LEU A 29 23.17 -6.83 -3.84
CA LEU A 29 23.07 -8.14 -3.19
C LEU A 29 22.64 -8.04 -1.73
N SER A 30 22.85 -6.88 -1.11
CA SER A 30 22.48 -6.56 0.27
C SER A 30 21.31 -5.58 0.25
N TRP A 31 20.28 -5.86 1.06
CA TRP A 31 19.14 -4.96 1.19
C TRP A 31 19.51 -3.69 1.95
N ARG A 32 20.52 -3.74 2.82
CA ARG A 32 21.00 -2.57 3.58
C ARG A 32 21.67 -1.57 2.65
N ASP A 33 22.51 -2.06 1.74
CA ASP A 33 23.20 -1.22 0.75
C ASP A 33 22.19 -0.60 -0.23
N ALA A 34 21.18 -1.39 -0.64
CA ALA A 34 20.09 -0.87 -1.45
C ALA A 34 19.30 0.22 -0.70
N LEU A 35 19.03 0.04 0.60
CA LEU A 35 18.31 1.02 1.41
C LEU A 35 19.15 2.29 1.64
N GLU A 36 20.46 2.15 1.85
CA GLU A 36 21.40 3.28 1.93
C GLU A 36 21.42 4.08 0.63
N HIS A 37 21.49 3.39 -0.52
CA HIS A 37 21.36 4.04 -1.82
C HIS A 37 19.99 4.72 -1.97
N TYR A 38 18.90 4.06 -1.59
CA TYR A 38 17.55 4.66 -1.59
C TYR A 38 17.50 5.95 -0.76
N TYR A 39 18.15 5.98 0.40
CA TYR A 39 18.25 7.14 1.26
C TYR A 39 18.98 8.32 0.59
N SER A 40 20.05 8.04 -0.16
CA SER A 40 20.82 9.06 -0.89
C SER A 40 20.05 9.73 -2.03
N LEU A 41 18.99 9.09 -2.54
CA LEU A 41 18.19 9.63 -3.63
C LEU A 41 17.29 10.79 -3.13
N PRO A 42 17.07 11.85 -3.93
CA PRO A 42 16.24 12.98 -3.51
C PRO A 42 14.78 12.60 -3.23
N ASN A 43 14.20 13.18 -2.18
CA ASN A 43 12.79 12.94 -1.79
C ASN A 43 11.78 13.74 -2.65
N ASP A 44 12.22 14.59 -3.58
CA ASP A 44 11.34 15.24 -4.56
C ASP A 44 11.04 14.35 -5.79
N ARG A 45 11.54 13.10 -5.76
CA ARG A 45 11.42 12.08 -6.80
C ARG A 45 10.44 10.98 -6.39
N VAL A 46 9.86 10.32 -7.39
CA VAL A 46 9.13 9.07 -7.16
C VAL A 46 10.11 7.91 -7.19
N LYS A 47 10.97 7.86 -6.17
CA LYS A 47 11.96 6.79 -5.99
C LYS A 47 11.32 5.53 -5.42
N GLU A 48 11.87 4.37 -5.75
CA GLU A 48 11.38 3.08 -5.32
C GLU A 48 12.50 2.22 -4.73
N PHE A 49 12.17 1.43 -3.72
CA PHE A 49 12.98 0.36 -3.17
C PHE A 49 12.20 -0.95 -3.27
N GLY A 50 12.86 -2.01 -3.72
CA GLY A 50 12.24 -3.31 -3.89
C GLY A 50 13.24 -4.44 -3.96
N LEU A 51 12.73 -5.64 -4.23
CA LEU A 51 13.52 -6.85 -4.39
C LEU A 51 13.08 -7.65 -5.60
N SER A 52 13.97 -8.48 -6.13
CA SER A 52 13.74 -9.33 -7.30
C SER A 52 14.21 -10.73 -6.99
N ASN A 53 13.54 -11.72 -7.58
CA ASN A 53 13.98 -13.11 -7.54
C ASN A 53 14.60 -13.57 -8.89
N GLY A 54 14.87 -12.62 -9.78
CA GLY A 54 15.36 -12.87 -11.15
C GLY A 54 14.27 -13.12 -12.18
N VAL A 55 13.02 -13.37 -11.75
CA VAL A 55 11.86 -13.59 -12.64
C VAL A 55 10.83 -12.48 -12.46
N GLN A 56 10.58 -12.07 -11.22
CA GLN A 56 9.64 -11.04 -10.86
C GLN A 56 10.25 -10.05 -9.89
N VAL A 57 9.70 -8.85 -9.90
CA VAL A 57 10.01 -7.78 -8.96
C VAL A 57 8.90 -7.65 -7.93
N LEU A 58 9.29 -7.40 -6.69
CA LEU A 58 8.45 -6.94 -5.60
C LEU A 58 8.80 -5.49 -5.31
N GLN A 59 7.81 -4.62 -5.40
CA GLN A 59 7.92 -3.23 -5.00
C GLN A 59 7.60 -3.15 -3.51
N LEU A 60 8.53 -2.61 -2.69
CA LEU A 60 8.36 -2.57 -1.25
C LEU A 60 8.00 -1.17 -0.77
N VAL A 61 8.80 -0.17 -1.11
CA VAL A 61 8.61 1.21 -0.66
C VAL A 61 8.71 2.16 -1.83
N ARG A 62 7.85 3.18 -1.86
CA ARG A 62 7.90 4.25 -2.84
C ARG A 62 7.78 5.59 -2.14
N CYS A 63 8.61 6.55 -2.56
CA CYS A 63 8.49 7.93 -2.12
C CYS A 63 7.36 8.58 -2.90
N LEU A 64 6.29 9.01 -2.22
CA LEU A 64 5.08 9.56 -2.84
C LEU A 64 4.66 10.86 -2.16
N PRO A 65 4.26 11.90 -2.92
CA PRO A 65 3.60 13.06 -2.34
C PRO A 65 2.22 12.67 -1.80
N LEU A 66 1.82 13.22 -0.66
CA LEU A 66 0.47 13.02 -0.11
C LEU A 66 -0.52 13.97 -0.75
N PHE A 67 -0.06 15.18 -1.08
CA PHE A 67 -0.82 16.22 -1.75
C PHE A 67 -0.10 16.71 -3.01
N PRO A 68 -0.83 17.19 -4.04
CA PRO A 68 -0.21 17.68 -5.27
C PRO A 68 0.77 18.85 -5.07
N THR A 69 0.64 19.60 -3.97
CA THR A 69 1.48 20.75 -3.64
C THR A 69 2.72 20.38 -2.83
N ASP A 70 2.87 19.12 -2.43
CA ASP A 70 4.01 18.68 -1.64
C ASP A 70 5.28 18.75 -2.49
N ARG A 71 6.33 19.39 -1.93
CA ARG A 71 7.64 19.50 -2.58
C ARG A 71 8.50 18.26 -2.41
N THR A 72 8.19 17.46 -1.40
CA THR A 72 8.89 16.21 -1.07
C THR A 72 7.86 15.13 -0.77
N GLY A 73 8.15 13.90 -1.20
CA GLY A 73 7.36 12.74 -0.89
C GLY A 73 7.64 12.18 0.50
N TYR A 74 6.79 11.23 0.88
CA TYR A 74 6.89 10.40 2.06
C TYR A 74 7.14 8.96 1.63
N ASP A 75 7.89 8.22 2.44
CA ASP A 75 8.10 6.80 2.20
C ASP A 75 6.82 6.02 2.52
N VAL A 76 6.25 5.40 1.50
CA VAL A 76 4.99 4.67 1.55
C VAL A 76 5.25 3.19 1.29
N LEU A 77 4.80 2.31 2.19
CA LEU A 77 4.93 0.86 2.02
C LEU A 77 3.83 0.32 1.09
N LEU A 78 4.22 -0.45 0.06
CA LEU A 78 3.30 -1.03 -0.92
C LEU A 78 2.77 -2.38 -0.41
N THR A 79 1.59 -2.37 0.21
CA THR A 79 1.00 -3.59 0.78
C THR A 79 0.39 -4.50 -0.27
N ASP A 80 -0.10 -3.93 -1.37
CA ASP A 80 -0.69 -4.67 -2.50
C ASP A 80 0.28 -5.67 -3.12
N SER A 81 1.56 -5.31 -3.20
CA SER A 81 2.57 -6.13 -3.87
C SER A 81 2.98 -7.33 -3.01
N ILE A 82 3.00 -7.18 -1.69
CA ILE A 82 3.44 -8.23 -0.75
C ILE A 82 2.41 -9.36 -0.65
N VAL A 83 1.12 -9.04 -0.82
CA VAL A 83 0.04 -10.06 -0.70
C VAL A 83 -0.12 -10.92 -1.97
N GLN A 84 0.65 -10.64 -3.02
CA GLN A 84 0.61 -11.43 -4.25
C GLN A 84 1.06 -12.87 -3.99
N PRO A 85 0.46 -13.88 -4.66
CA PRO A 85 0.72 -15.30 -4.39
C PRO A 85 2.19 -15.71 -4.40
N LEU A 86 3.02 -15.08 -5.24
CA LEU A 86 4.44 -15.39 -5.34
C LEU A 86 5.28 -14.88 -4.16
N TRP A 87 4.86 -13.80 -3.51
CA TRP A 87 5.63 -13.15 -2.44
C TRP A 87 5.08 -13.43 -1.05
N ARG A 88 3.80 -13.81 -0.94
CA ARG A 88 3.13 -14.00 0.36
C ARG A 88 3.77 -15.06 1.26
N ASN A 89 4.49 -16.01 0.67
CA ASN A 89 5.17 -17.11 1.38
C ASN A 89 6.69 -16.90 1.45
N GLU A 90 7.21 -15.80 0.90
CA GLU A 90 8.63 -15.49 0.92
C GLU A 90 8.98 -14.72 2.20
N THR A 91 9.46 -15.44 3.22
CA THR A 91 9.77 -14.86 4.53
C THR A 91 10.76 -13.71 4.44
N GLN A 92 11.79 -13.84 3.59
CA GLN A 92 12.79 -12.78 3.43
C GLN A 92 12.17 -11.48 2.91
N ALA A 93 11.17 -11.57 2.03
CA ALA A 93 10.49 -10.39 1.51
C ALA A 93 9.68 -9.66 2.61
N LEU A 94 9.04 -10.42 3.50
CA LEU A 94 8.32 -9.85 4.64
C LEU A 94 9.26 -9.21 5.66
N GLU A 95 10.36 -9.88 6.00
CA GLU A 95 11.36 -9.36 6.94
C GLU A 95 11.99 -8.07 6.42
N VAL A 96 12.37 -8.02 5.14
CA VAL A 96 12.93 -6.81 4.52
C VAL A 96 11.89 -5.69 4.47
N ALA A 97 10.63 -6.00 4.16
CA ALA A 97 9.57 -5.00 4.18
C ALA A 97 9.37 -4.38 5.58
N GLN A 98 9.40 -5.20 6.62
CA GLN A 98 9.28 -4.75 8.01
C GLN A 98 10.49 -3.91 8.43
N ALA A 99 11.71 -4.39 8.16
CA ALA A 99 12.93 -3.69 8.50
C ALA A 99 13.04 -2.34 7.76
N ALA A 100 12.69 -2.31 6.46
CA ALA A 100 12.66 -1.07 5.69
C ALA A 100 11.60 -0.10 6.22
N ALA A 101 10.40 -0.59 6.57
CA ALA A 101 9.34 0.24 7.13
C ALA A 101 9.73 0.87 8.48
N GLU A 102 10.43 0.13 9.33
CA GLU A 102 10.97 0.63 10.60
C GLU A 102 12.09 1.65 10.37
N LEU A 103 13.08 1.30 9.54
CA LEU A 103 14.22 2.17 9.29
C LEU A 103 13.84 3.47 8.58
N LEU A 104 12.81 3.46 7.72
CA LEU A 104 12.30 4.64 7.02
C LEU A 104 11.22 5.41 7.79
N ASP A 105 10.90 5.00 9.03
CA ASP A 105 9.77 5.56 9.80
C ASP A 105 8.48 5.67 8.96
N VAL A 106 8.10 4.57 8.31
CA VAL A 106 6.95 4.56 7.41
C VAL A 106 5.66 4.83 8.18
N ARG A 107 4.97 5.91 7.79
CA ARG A 107 3.69 6.33 8.37
C ARG A 107 2.49 6.06 7.48
N TYR A 108 2.71 5.60 6.25
CA TYR A 108 1.65 5.39 5.26
C TYR A 108 1.86 4.10 4.46
N CYS A 109 0.76 3.50 4.03
CA CYS A 109 0.74 2.35 3.14
C CYS A 109 -0.01 2.68 1.86
N LEU A 110 0.40 2.10 0.74
CA LEU A 110 -0.33 2.13 -0.52
C LEU A 110 -1.08 0.80 -0.66
N ASP A 111 -2.41 0.88 -0.66
CA ASP A 111 -3.30 -0.28 -0.72
C ASP A 111 -4.52 0.01 -1.61
N GLY A 112 -4.81 -0.89 -2.54
CA GLY A 112 -5.89 -0.74 -3.52
C GLY A 112 -5.80 0.56 -4.32
N GLY A 113 -4.58 1.09 -4.53
CA GLY A 113 -4.36 2.39 -5.15
C GLY A 113 -4.75 3.59 -4.27
N GLN A 114 -4.76 3.44 -2.95
CA GLN A 114 -5.05 4.50 -1.99
C GLN A 114 -3.92 4.59 -0.96
N ILE A 115 -3.47 5.80 -0.64
CA ILE A 115 -2.56 6.00 0.47
C ILE A 115 -3.40 6.03 1.74
N ILE A 116 -3.08 5.17 2.70
CA ILE A 116 -3.76 5.09 4.00
C ILE A 116 -2.72 5.24 5.13
N PRO A 117 -3.08 5.83 6.29
CA PRO A 117 -2.20 5.84 7.45
C PRO A 117 -1.80 4.41 7.82
N ALA A 118 -0.53 4.19 8.17
CA ALA A 118 -0.06 2.88 8.61
C ALA A 118 -0.65 2.52 9.99
N PRO A 119 -0.94 1.23 10.26
CA PRO A 119 -1.45 0.80 11.55
C PRO A 119 -0.31 0.81 12.57
N LYS A 120 -0.59 1.17 13.81
CA LYS A 120 0.38 1.11 14.91
C LYS A 120 -0.05 0.05 15.93
N PRO A 121 0.78 -0.97 16.23
CA PRO A 121 2.05 -1.32 15.58
C PRO A 121 1.86 -2.02 14.22
N LEU A 122 2.84 -1.87 13.32
CA LEU A 122 2.85 -2.50 11.98
C LEU A 122 2.75 -4.05 12.03
N SER A 123 3.04 -4.65 13.19
CA SER A 123 2.97 -6.09 13.47
C SER A 123 1.55 -6.64 13.63
N GLU A 124 0.53 -5.79 13.79
CA GLU A 124 -0.89 -6.21 13.87
C GLU A 124 -1.43 -6.80 12.55
N ARG A 125 -0.60 -6.86 11.51
CA ARG A 125 -0.86 -7.59 10.27
C ARG A 125 -1.23 -9.07 10.50
N CYS A 126 -0.89 -9.63 11.66
CA CYS A 126 -1.15 -11.02 12.00
C CYS A 126 -1.60 -11.17 13.46
N LYS A 127 -2.89 -10.98 13.77
CA LYS A 127 -3.63 -11.77 14.80
C LYS A 127 -5.09 -11.32 14.98
N THR A 128 -5.92 -12.33 15.25
CA THR A 128 -7.23 -12.36 15.95
C THR A 128 -8.56 -12.18 15.19
N SER A 129 -9.17 -13.36 14.98
CA SER A 129 -10.49 -13.87 15.41
C SER A 129 -11.82 -13.35 14.83
N CYS A 130 -12.72 -14.34 14.74
CA CYS A 130 -14.01 -14.42 14.05
C CYS A 130 -15.11 -13.47 14.56
N GLU A 131 -16.00 -13.10 13.64
CA GLU A 131 -17.46 -13.19 13.75
C GLU A 131 -18.06 -13.03 12.34
N GLN A 132 -19.06 -13.86 12.02
CA GLN A 132 -19.73 -13.91 10.71
C GLN A 132 -20.31 -12.54 10.38
N ASN A 133 -19.89 -11.94 9.27
CA ASN A 133 -20.46 -10.68 8.81
C ASN A 133 -20.49 -10.64 7.28
N ILE A 134 -21.57 -10.08 6.73
CA ILE A 134 -21.63 -9.60 5.34
C ILE A 134 -20.56 -8.50 5.19
N ALA A 135 -19.85 -8.48 4.07
CA ALA A 135 -18.84 -7.45 3.83
C ALA A 135 -19.48 -6.05 3.94
N PRO A 136 -18.94 -5.13 4.76
CA PRO A 136 -19.52 -3.81 4.94
C PRO A 136 -19.49 -3.03 3.63
N VAL A 137 -20.59 -2.36 3.30
CA VAL A 137 -20.68 -1.57 2.06
C VAL A 137 -20.18 -0.16 2.33
N ILE A 138 -19.14 0.26 1.62
CA ILE A 138 -18.65 1.64 1.67
C ILE A 138 -19.67 2.56 0.98
N LYS A 139 -20.22 3.51 1.74
CA LYS A 139 -21.07 4.59 1.23
C LYS A 139 -20.25 5.77 0.75
N GLN A 140 -19.29 6.20 1.56
CA GLN A 140 -18.44 7.34 1.26
C GLN A 140 -17.02 7.12 1.74
N ILE A 141 -16.09 7.79 1.08
CA ILE A 141 -14.66 7.76 1.36
C ILE A 141 -14.21 9.17 1.67
N TYR A 142 -13.58 9.38 2.82
CA TYR A 142 -12.98 10.66 3.17
C TYR A 142 -11.55 10.72 2.65
N ALA A 143 -11.34 11.52 1.61
CA ALA A 143 -10.02 11.82 1.07
C ALA A 143 -9.52 13.17 1.62
N ALA A 144 -8.33 13.18 2.23
CA ALA A 144 -7.72 14.39 2.75
C ALA A 144 -7.54 15.44 1.64
N GLY A 145 -7.82 16.71 1.96
CA GLY A 145 -7.79 17.82 0.99
C GLY A 145 -8.97 17.86 0.03
N VAL A 146 -9.89 16.90 0.08
CA VAL A 146 -11.05 16.82 -0.81
C VAL A 146 -12.38 16.70 -0.05
N GLY A 147 -12.41 15.94 1.04
CA GLY A 147 -13.61 15.65 1.82
C GLY A 147 -14.25 14.30 1.48
N TRP A 148 -15.54 14.17 1.78
CA TRP A 148 -16.33 12.97 1.51
C TRP A 148 -16.67 12.82 0.03
N LEU A 149 -16.41 11.64 -0.53
CA LEU A 149 -16.69 11.29 -1.91
C LEU A 149 -17.43 9.95 -1.98
N MET A 150 -18.27 9.78 -3.00
CA MET A 150 -18.72 8.44 -3.37
C MET A 150 -17.55 7.63 -3.94
N PRO A 151 -17.52 6.30 -3.75
CA PRO A 151 -16.47 5.44 -4.30
C PRO A 151 -16.24 5.65 -5.81
N GLU A 152 -17.31 5.84 -6.58
CA GLU A 152 -17.27 6.06 -8.03
C GLU A 152 -16.58 7.39 -8.38
N ASP A 153 -16.84 8.45 -7.61
CA ASP A 153 -16.23 9.75 -7.81
C ASP A 153 -14.74 9.73 -7.48
N LEU A 154 -14.34 9.01 -6.42
CA LEU A 154 -12.95 8.78 -6.09
C LEU A 154 -12.23 8.04 -7.23
N ARG A 155 -12.80 6.92 -7.70
CA ARG A 155 -12.23 6.15 -8.83
C ARG A 155 -12.12 7.00 -10.09
N ARG A 156 -13.12 7.83 -10.40
CA ARG A 156 -13.10 8.73 -11.57
C ARG A 156 -11.98 9.76 -11.45
N ARG A 157 -11.83 10.39 -10.28
CA ARG A 157 -10.85 11.45 -10.04
C ARG A 157 -9.41 10.92 -10.04
N TYR A 158 -9.17 9.74 -9.48
CA TYR A 158 -7.83 9.15 -9.33
C TYR A 158 -7.54 8.00 -10.30
N ARG A 159 -8.31 7.88 -11.41
CA ARG A 159 -8.16 6.80 -12.40
C ARG A 159 -6.75 6.64 -12.97
N ASN A 160 -5.98 7.73 -12.99
CA ASN A 160 -4.63 7.77 -13.55
C ASN A 160 -3.53 7.77 -12.46
N ALA A 161 -3.88 7.53 -11.19
CA ALA A 161 -2.95 7.62 -10.06
C ALA A 161 -1.70 6.73 -10.24
N GLY A 162 -1.85 5.55 -10.86
CA GLY A 162 -0.72 4.67 -11.17
C GLY A 162 0.27 5.22 -12.20
N ARG A 163 -0.14 6.20 -13.01
CA ARG A 163 0.72 6.87 -14.01
C ARG A 163 1.25 8.20 -13.51
N THR A 164 0.44 8.94 -12.76
CA THR A 164 0.81 10.26 -12.23
C THR A 164 1.51 10.18 -10.88
N TYR A 165 1.46 9.02 -10.21
CA TYR A 165 1.94 8.79 -8.85
C TYR A 165 1.28 9.71 -7.81
N HIS A 166 0.09 10.23 -8.13
CA HIS A 166 -0.74 11.02 -7.22
C HIS A 166 -1.96 10.19 -6.80
N TYR A 167 -1.83 9.56 -5.64
CA TYR A 167 -2.86 8.73 -5.05
C TYR A 167 -3.67 9.52 -4.02
N PRO A 168 -4.94 9.17 -3.78
CA PRO A 168 -5.72 9.80 -2.72
C PRO A 168 -5.19 9.37 -1.35
N LEU A 169 -4.98 10.34 -0.44
CA LEU A 169 -4.79 10.05 0.98
C LEU A 169 -6.15 9.84 1.64
N VAL A 170 -6.48 8.59 1.95
CA VAL A 170 -7.77 8.19 2.53
C VAL A 170 -7.62 7.96 4.03
N LEU A 171 -8.42 8.68 4.81
CA LEU A 171 -8.34 8.66 6.27
C LEU A 171 -9.50 7.92 6.93
N LYS A 172 -10.67 7.90 6.28
CA LYS A 172 -11.90 7.30 6.83
C LYS A 172 -12.80 6.75 5.74
N TYR A 173 -13.62 5.78 6.13
CA TYR A 173 -14.75 5.29 5.36
C TYR A 173 -16.03 5.49 6.16
N LEU A 174 -17.10 5.84 5.46
CA LEU A 174 -18.45 5.76 5.97
C LEU A 174 -19.04 4.45 5.45
N VAL A 175 -19.36 3.53 6.35
CA VAL A 175 -19.81 2.19 5.98
C VAL A 175 -21.14 1.85 6.63
N ASP A 176 -21.96 1.07 5.93
CA ASP A 176 -23.10 0.40 6.54
C ASP A 176 -22.65 -0.94 7.11
N THR A 177 -22.86 -1.11 8.41
CA THR A 177 -22.67 -2.38 9.12
C THR A 177 -24.02 -2.93 9.56
N VAL A 178 -24.17 -4.25 9.48
CA VAL A 178 -25.32 -4.95 10.06
C VAL A 178 -25.03 -5.19 11.55
N THR A 179 -25.95 -4.80 12.42
CA THR A 179 -25.86 -5.10 13.86
C THR A 179 -26.28 -6.55 14.13
N GLN A 180 -25.89 -7.09 15.29
CA GLN A 180 -26.27 -8.46 15.69
C GLN A 180 -27.80 -8.67 15.72
N ASP A 181 -28.57 -7.59 15.94
CA ASP A 181 -30.04 -7.59 15.93
C ASP A 181 -30.66 -7.52 14.52
N GLY A 182 -29.85 -7.58 13.45
CA GLY A 182 -30.31 -7.49 12.06
C GLY A 182 -30.59 -6.07 11.55
N GLY A 183 -30.36 -5.04 12.36
CA GLY A 183 -30.46 -3.63 11.97
C GLY A 183 -29.28 -3.18 11.10
N SER A 184 -29.45 -2.10 10.34
CA SER A 184 -28.34 -1.46 9.62
C SER A 184 -27.95 -0.16 10.31
N ARG A 185 -26.65 0.03 10.57
CA ARG A 185 -26.10 1.28 11.10
C ARG A 185 -24.98 1.79 10.22
N THR A 186 -25.04 3.07 9.87
CA THR A 186 -23.94 3.77 9.21
C THR A 186 -22.95 4.30 10.25
N GLN A 187 -21.66 4.02 10.04
CA GLN A 187 -20.60 4.45 10.96
C GLN A 187 -19.33 4.88 10.21
N GLU A 188 -18.60 5.83 10.79
CA GLU A 188 -17.25 6.20 10.35
C GLU A 188 -16.23 5.22 10.92
N ILE A 189 -15.37 4.66 10.07
CA ILE A 189 -14.29 3.77 10.47
C ILE A 189 -12.99 4.11 9.74
N THR A 190 -11.86 3.69 10.32
CA THR A 190 -10.55 3.82 9.69
C THR A 190 -10.37 2.77 8.58
N PRO A 191 -9.44 2.98 7.63
CA PRO A 191 -9.13 1.98 6.61
C PRO A 191 -8.75 0.61 7.16
N TRP A 192 -8.02 0.57 8.28
CA TRP A 192 -7.64 -0.68 8.93
C TRP A 192 -8.81 -1.38 9.63
N ALA A 193 -9.71 -0.62 10.25
CA ALA A 193 -10.93 -1.19 10.80
C ALA A 193 -11.77 -1.83 9.68
N TYR A 194 -11.87 -1.18 8.51
CA TYR A 194 -12.56 -1.73 7.35
C TYR A 194 -11.92 -3.04 6.84
N LYS A 195 -10.59 -3.06 6.66
CA LYS A 195 -9.88 -4.27 6.23
C LYS A 195 -10.09 -5.46 7.17
N ARG A 196 -10.12 -5.21 8.49
CA ARG A 196 -10.42 -6.27 9.47
C ARG A 196 -11.83 -6.82 9.27
N LEU A 197 -12.82 -5.97 8.98
CA LEU A 197 -14.19 -6.40 8.69
C LEU A 197 -14.27 -7.21 7.38
N GLU A 198 -13.63 -6.75 6.30
CA GLU A 198 -13.58 -7.49 5.03
C GLU A 198 -12.92 -8.87 5.19
N TRP A 199 -11.83 -8.95 5.94
CA TRP A 199 -11.14 -10.21 6.19
C TRP A 199 -12.02 -11.20 6.96
N ARG A 200 -12.73 -10.73 7.99
CA ARG A 200 -13.67 -11.56 8.77
C ARG A 200 -14.81 -12.08 7.88
N ALA A 201 -15.37 -11.23 7.03
CA ALA A 201 -16.43 -11.62 6.08
C ALA A 201 -15.96 -12.73 5.13
N LYS A 202 -14.73 -12.65 4.62
CA LYS A 202 -14.14 -13.67 3.75
C LYS A 202 -13.91 -15.01 4.46
N GLN A 203 -13.51 -14.99 5.74
CA GLN A 203 -13.34 -16.22 6.51
C GLN A 203 -14.66 -16.94 6.81
N GLY A 204 -15.72 -16.19 7.12
CA GLY A 204 -17.06 -16.76 7.33
C GLY A 204 -17.63 -17.41 6.07
N ALA A 205 -17.37 -16.84 4.89
CA ALA A 205 -17.81 -17.41 3.62
C ALA A 205 -17.14 -18.76 3.29
N CYS A 206 -15.88 -18.96 3.66
CA CYS A 206 -15.15 -20.22 3.44
C CYS A 206 -15.58 -21.37 4.37
N GLN A 207 -16.30 -21.09 5.47
CA GLN A 207 -16.81 -22.12 6.39
C GLN A 207 -18.19 -22.65 6.00
N ASN A 208 -18.92 -21.95 5.13
CA ASN A 208 -20.26 -22.36 4.67
C ASN A 208 -20.23 -23.16 3.36
N THR A 209 -19.11 -23.81 3.03
CA THR A 209 -18.98 -24.74 1.91
C THR A 209 -18.53 -26.10 2.42
N ILE A 210 -19.41 -26.79 3.15
CA ILE A 210 -19.36 -28.25 3.41
C ILE A 210 -20.78 -28.78 3.29
#